data_AF-A0A4Y4G3V1-F1
#
_entry.id   AF-A0A4Y4G3V1-F1
#
_cell.length_a   1.000
_cell.length_b   1.000
_cell.length_c   1.000
_cell.angle_alpha   90.00
_cell.angle_beta   90.00
_cell.angle_gamma   90.00
#
_symmetry.space_group_name_H-M   'P 1'
#
loop_
_entity.id
_entity.type
_entity.pdbx_description
1 polymer ?
#
loop_
_entity_poly.entity_id
_entity_poly.type
_entity_poly.pdbx_seq_one_letter_code
_entity_poly.pdbx_strand_id
1 'polypeptide(L)' 'MEKIFDVLNENFKNGEVRIIAQIEVQHFYEKWGFTVIGEPYIHEQTPHIDMQLIK' A
#
# COMPACT_ATOMS: atom_id res chain seq x y z
N MET A 1 0.14 6.01 10.48
CA MET A 1 0.65 6.13 9.10
C MET A 1 1.54 7.34 8.91
N GLU A 2 1.20 8.47 9.54
CA GLU A 2 2.02 9.70 9.55
C GLU A 2 3.52 9.41 9.72
N LYS A 3 3.94 8.74 10.80
CA LYS A 3 5.36 8.39 11.03
C LYS A 3 6.02 7.60 9.89
N ILE A 4 5.28 6.72 9.20
CA ILE A 4 5.81 5.96 8.07
C ILE A 4 6.03 6.90 6.88
N PHE A 5 5.09 7.81 6.64
CA PHE A 5 5.20 8.81 5.58
C PHE A 5 6.34 9.79 5.85
N ASP A 6 6.56 10.19 7.10
CA ASP A 6 7.70 11.03 7.48
C ASP A 6 9.02 10.34 7.10
N VAL A 7 9.20 9.09 7.52
CA VAL A 7 10.39 8.29 7.17
C VAL A 7 10.54 8.11 5.66
N LEU A 8 9.44 7.83 4.96
CA LEU A 8 9.45 7.71 3.50
C LEU A 8 9.84 9.03 2.83
N ASN A 9 9.36 10.17 3.31
CA ASN A 9 9.66 11.48 2.73
C ASN A 9 11.10 11.93 3.01
N GLU A 10 11.63 11.60 4.19
CA GLU A 10 13.01 11.92 4.57
C GLU A 10 14.03 11.08 3.79
N ASN A 11 13.78 9.78 3.63
CA ASN A 11 14.77 8.83 3.11
C ASN A 11 14.54 8.42 1.65
N PHE A 12 13.31 8.51 1.15
CA PHE A 12 12.90 8.03 -0.17
C PHE A 12 12.05 9.08 -0.89
N LYS A 13 12.72 10.14 -1.34
CA LYS A 13 12.07 11.32 -1.96
C LYS A 13 11.31 11.01 -3.24
N ASN A 14 11.86 10.13 -4.08
CA ASN A 14 11.28 9.74 -5.36
C ASN A 14 11.17 8.22 -5.37
N GLY A 15 10.05 7.69 -5.86
CA GLY A 15 9.90 6.27 -6.08
C GLY A 15 8.50 5.76 -5.82
N GLU A 16 8.37 4.46 -6.03
CA GLU A 16 7.15 3.71 -5.85
C GLU A 16 7.22 2.94 -4.54
N VAL A 17 6.20 3.07 -3.70
CA VAL A 17 6.04 2.21 -2.51
C VAL A 17 5.03 1.13 -2.86
N ARG A 18 5.45 -0.13 -2.84
CA ARG A 18 4.58 -1.29 -3.06
C ARG A 18 4.29 -2.02 -1.75
N ILE A 19 3.04 -2.40 -1.56
CA ILE A 19 2.58 -3.20 -0.42
C ILE A 19 1.66 -4.31 -0.89
N ILE A 20 1.60 -5.38 -0.09
CA ILE A 20 0.57 -6.41 -0.17
C ILE A 20 -0.34 -6.18 1.03
N ALA A 21 -1.63 -5.96 0.79
CA ALA A 21 -2.61 -5.68 1.84
C ALA A 21 -3.72 -6.73 1.81
N GLN A 22 -4.30 -7.06 2.97
CA GLN A 22 -5.57 -7.80 2.99
C GLN A 22 -6.69 -6.92 2.41
N ILE A 23 -7.65 -7.52 1.70
CA ILE A 23 -8.76 -6.76 1.06
C ILE A 23 -9.50 -5.89 2.08
N GLU A 24 -9.69 -6.41 3.31
CA GLU A 24 -10.46 -5.73 4.37
C GLU A 24 -9.88 -4.35 4.75
N VAL A 25 -8.59 -4.10 4.50
CA VAL A 25 -7.91 -2.84 4.81
C VAL A 25 -7.57 -2.02 3.55
N GLN A 26 -8.07 -2.39 2.37
CA GLN A 26 -7.84 -1.63 1.14
C GLN A 26 -8.24 -0.14 1.30
N HIS A 27 -9.46 0.14 1.76
CA HIS A 27 -9.95 1.50 1.97
C HIS A 27 -9.19 2.28 3.05
N PHE A 28 -8.47 1.60 3.94
CA PHE A 28 -7.57 2.26 4.87
C PHE A 28 -6.36 2.83 4.12
N TYR A 29 -5.72 2.06 3.24
CA TYR A 29 -4.55 2.49 2.48
C TYR A 29 -4.90 3.50 1.37
N GLU A 30 -6.09 3.39 0.76
CA GLU A 30 -6.56 4.37 -0.23
C GLU A 30 -6.68 5.79 0.35
N LYS A 31 -7.02 5.93 1.65
CA LYS A 31 -7.01 7.24 2.34
C LYS A 31 -5.62 7.88 2.41
N TRP A 32 -4.57 7.09 2.26
CA TRP A 32 -3.17 7.53 2.23
C TRP A 32 -2.61 7.62 0.81
N GLY A 33 -3.45 7.50 -0.22
CA GLY A 33 -3.07 7.66 -1.62
C GLY A 33 -2.56 6.39 -2.31
N PHE A 34 -2.62 5.24 -1.65
CA PHE A 34 -2.33 3.97 -2.33
C PHE A 34 -3.44 3.62 -3.33
N THR A 35 -3.06 3.02 -4.45
CA THR A 35 -3.94 2.54 -5.50
C THR A 35 -3.74 1.05 -5.72
N VAL A 36 -4.82 0.33 -5.99
CA VAL A 36 -4.82 -1.09 -6.31
C VAL A 36 -4.00 -1.39 -7.57
N ILE A 37 -3.26 -2.49 -7.56
CA ILE A 37 -2.57 -3.07 -8.70
C ILE A 37 -3.11 -4.48 -8.93
N GLY A 38 -3.78 -4.68 -10.06
CA GLY A 38 -4.28 -6.00 -10.45
C GLY A 38 -5.47 -6.48 -9.61
N GLU A 39 -5.64 -7.80 -9.56
CA GLU A 39 -6.81 -8.46 -8.98
C GLU A 39 -6.47 -9.11 -7.63
N PRO A 40 -7.45 -9.26 -6.72
CA PRO A 40 -7.22 -9.91 -5.45
C PRO A 40 -6.85 -11.41 -5.58
N TYR A 41 -6.04 -11.90 -4.64
CA TYR A 41 -5.55 -13.28 -4.60
C TYR A 41 -5.51 -13.83 -3.18
N ILE A 42 -5.49 -15.16 -3.03
CA ILE A 42 -5.33 -15.80 -1.72
C ILE A 42 -3.85 -15.86 -1.37
N HIS A 43 -3.47 -15.25 -0.24
CA HIS A 43 -2.14 -15.33 0.35
C HIS A 43 -2.30 -15.66 1.84
N GLU A 44 -1.55 -16.66 2.33
CA GLU A 44 -1.67 -17.14 3.72
C GLU A 44 -3.13 -17.38 4.15
N GLN A 45 -3.90 -18.07 3.31
CA GLN A 45 -5.32 -18.42 3.52
C GLN A 45 -6.30 -17.23 3.62
N THR A 46 -5.86 -16.00 3.35
CA THR A 46 -6.71 -14.81 3.40
C THR A 46 -6.62 -14.01 2.10
N PRO A 47 -7.69 -13.28 1.73
CA PRO A 47 -7.71 -12.52 0.49
C PRO A 47 -6.84 -11.26 0.62
N HIS A 48 -5.92 -11.10 -0.31
CA HIS A 48 -4.98 -9.99 -0.41
C HIS A 48 -5.05 -9.30 -1.76
N ILE A 49 -4.49 -8.10 -1.85
CA ILE A 49 -4.40 -7.27 -3.03
C ILE A 49 -3.10 -6.47 -3.01
N ASP A 50 -2.46 -6.33 -4.16
CA ASP A 50 -1.27 -5.50 -4.30
C ASP A 50 -1.69 -4.04 -4.43
N MET A 51 -0.93 -3.13 -3.80
CA MET A 51 -1.18 -1.69 -3.89
C MET A 51 0.13 -0.92 -4.05
N GLN A 52 0.08 0.21 -4.75
CA GLN A 52 1.21 1.14 -4.94
C GLN A 52 0.86 2.55 -4.49
N LEU A 53 1.86 3.28 -4.02
CA LEU A 53 1.85 4.74 -3.90
C LEU A 53 2.98 5.30 -4.78
N ILE A 54 2.62 6.16 -5.73
CA ILE A 54 3.57 6.89 -6.57
C ILE A 54 3.83 8.24 -5.90
N LYS A 55 5.10 8.54 -5.58
CA LYS A 55 5.55 9.78 -4.95
C LYS A 55 6.21 10.74 -5.94
#